data_AF-A0A0S3T9U2-F1
#
_entry.id   AF-A0A0S3T9U2-F1
#
_cell.length_a   1.000
_cell.length_b   1.000
_cell.length_c   1.000
_cell.angle_alpha   90.00
_cell.angle_beta   90.00
_cell.angle_gamma   90.00
#
_symmetry.space_group_name_H-M   'P 1'
#
loop_
_entity.id
_entity.type
_entity.pdbx_description
1 polymer ?
#
loop_
_entity_poly.entity_id
_entity_poly.type
_entity_poly.pdbx_seq_one_letter_code
_entity_poly.pdbx_strand_id
1 'polypeptide(L)'
;MIISQNHSVLLLILSFLVISKSQGNVHYYDFVLKEKNFTRLCSTKSILTVNDSFPGPTIRVHKGDTAFVTVHNQGRYGVTIHWLNLPFCLSFY
;
A
#
# COMPACT_ATOMS: atom_id res chain seq x y z
N MET A 1 -19.55 44.11 25.23
CA MET A 1 -18.49 43.51 24.38
C MET A 1 -18.14 42.10 24.89
N ILE A 2 -19.12 41.19 24.94
CA ILE A 2 -18.93 39.80 25.42
C ILE A 2 -19.51 38.81 24.38
N ILE A 3 -20.56 39.21 23.65
CA ILE A 3 -21.22 38.41 22.60
C ILE A 3 -20.30 38.09 21.41
N SER A 4 -19.39 38.98 21.01
CA SER A 4 -18.48 38.73 19.86
C SER A 4 -17.38 37.70 20.15
N GLN A 5 -17.02 37.50 21.43
CA GLN A 5 -15.97 36.55 21.82
C GLN A 5 -16.44 35.10 21.63
N ASN A 6 -17.72 34.81 21.90
CA ASN A 6 -18.30 33.47 21.73
C ASN A 6 -18.37 33.05 20.25
N HIS A 7 -18.72 33.99 19.35
CA HIS A 7 -18.73 33.71 17.92
C HIS A 7 -17.32 33.52 17.34
N SER A 8 -16.33 34.32 17.77
CA SER A 8 -14.93 34.15 17.35
C SER A 8 -14.32 32.84 17.85
N VAL A 9 -14.59 32.45 19.10
CA VAL A 9 -14.13 31.16 19.65
C VAL A 9 -14.80 30.00 18.93
N LEU A 10 -16.10 30.09 18.65
CA LEU A 10 -16.82 29.08 17.87
C LEU A 10 -16.24 28.93 16.45
N LEU A 11 -15.90 30.05 15.79
CA LEU A 11 -15.27 30.06 14.47
C LEU A 11 -13.87 29.41 14.50
N LEU A 12 -13.07 29.65 15.55
CA LEU A 12 -11.77 29.01 15.75
C LEU A 12 -11.88 27.50 15.99
N ILE A 13 -12.88 27.06 16.75
CA ILE A 13 -13.13 25.63 16.98
C ILE A 13 -13.57 24.96 15.66
N LEU A 14 -14.47 25.59 14.92
CA LEU A 14 -14.96 25.06 13.65
C LEU A 14 -13.84 24.97 12.59
N SER A 15 -12.94 25.97 12.53
CA SER A 15 -11.79 25.94 11.61
C SER A 15 -10.79 24.85 11.97
N PHE A 16 -10.52 24.63 13.27
CA PHE A 16 -9.63 23.56 13.72
C PHE A 16 -10.17 22.16 13.40
N LEU A 17 -11.49 21.95 13.53
CA LEU A 17 -12.14 20.69 13.18
C LEU A 17 -12.09 20.38 11.67
N VAL A 18 -12.09 21.41 10.82
CA VAL A 18 -11.98 21.23 9.36
C VAL A 18 -10.55 20.82 8.95
N ILE A 19 -9.52 21.31 9.64
CA ILE A 19 -8.10 21.02 9.32
C ILE A 19 -7.68 19.62 9.82
N SER A 20 -8.38 19.07 10.81
CA SER A 20 -7.97 17.84 11.52
C SER A 20 -8.25 16.52 10.78
N LYS A 21 -8.62 16.54 9.49
CA LYS A 21 -8.92 15.31 8.75
C LYS A 21 -7.68 14.78 8.04
N SER A 22 -6.97 13.83 8.68
CA SER A 22 -5.99 13.00 7.99
C SER A 22 -6.68 11.74 7.44
N GLN A 23 -7.01 11.75 6.15
CA GLN A 23 -7.51 10.55 5.47
C GLN A 23 -6.43 10.04 4.53
N GLY A 24 -5.93 8.84 4.80
CA GLY A 24 -5.06 8.12 3.87
C GLY A 24 -5.85 7.57 2.69
N ASN A 25 -5.20 7.48 1.53
CA ASN A 25 -5.78 6.85 0.37
C ASN A 25 -5.76 5.32 0.51
N VAL A 26 -6.69 4.64 -0.15
CA VAL A 26 -6.73 3.17 -0.19
C VAL A 26 -6.30 2.70 -1.57
N HIS A 27 -5.30 1.82 -1.59
CA HIS A 27 -4.74 1.25 -2.80
C HIS A 27 -5.00 -0.25 -2.85
N TYR A 28 -5.36 -0.76 -4.02
CA TYR A 28 -5.60 -2.18 -4.25
C TYR A 28 -4.59 -2.69 -5.27
N TYR A 29 -3.96 -3.82 -4.95
CA TYR A 29 -2.98 -4.47 -5.80
C TYR A 29 -3.31 -5.96 -5.92
N ASP A 30 -3.35 -6.45 -7.16
CA ASP A 30 -3.51 -7.87 -7.46
C ASP A 30 -2.19 -8.44 -7.96
N PHE A 31 -1.63 -9.36 -7.17
CA PHE A 31 -0.34 -9.99 -7.42
C PHE A 31 -0.58 -11.44 -7.86
N VAL A 32 -0.41 -11.70 -9.15
CA VAL A 32 -0.43 -13.06 -9.70
C VAL A 32 1.00 -13.60 -9.70
N LEU A 33 1.26 -14.56 -8.83
CA LEU A 33 2.55 -15.25 -8.74
C LEU A 33 2.58 -16.41 -9.71
N LYS A 34 3.50 -16.38 -10.66
CA LYS A 34 3.64 -17.41 -11.69
C LYS A 34 5.09 -17.68 -12.05
N GLU A 35 5.40 -18.94 -12.30
CA GLU A 35 6.70 -19.35 -12.83
C GLU A 35 6.85 -18.95 -14.30
N LYS A 36 7.94 -18.25 -14.61
CA LYS A 36 8.28 -17.81 -15.96
C LYS A 36 9.76 -18.04 -16.25
N ASN A 37 10.05 -18.54 -17.45
CA ASN A 37 11.42 -18.75 -17.91
C ASN A 37 12.09 -17.41 -18.21
N PHE A 38 13.23 -17.17 -17.58
CA PHE A 38 14.04 -15.99 -17.80
C PHE A 38 15.46 -16.40 -18.22
N THR A 39 15.96 -15.81 -19.30
CA THR A 39 17.29 -16.09 -19.84
C THR A 39 18.24 -14.96 -19.46
N ARG A 40 19.33 -15.30 -18.76
CA ARG A 40 20.39 -14.35 -18.41
C ARG A 40 21.74 -15.04 -18.48
N LEU A 41 22.75 -14.38 -19.04
CA LEU A 41 24.11 -14.95 -19.20
C LEU A 41 24.11 -16.34 -19.86
N CYS A 42 23.31 -16.51 -20.92
CA CYS A 42 23.14 -17.78 -21.66
C CYS A 42 22.56 -18.96 -20.85
N SER A 43 22.00 -18.71 -19.66
CA SER A 43 21.28 -19.71 -18.85
C SER A 43 19.81 -19.34 -18.76
N THR A 44 18.94 -20.29 -19.10
CA THR A 44 17.48 -20.16 -18.92
C THR A 44 17.08 -20.85 -17.63
N LYS A 45 16.45 -20.10 -16.73
CA LYS A 45 15.90 -20.63 -15.47
C LYS A 45 14.44 -20.20 -15.32
N SER A 46 13.61 -21.08 -14.80
CA SER A 46 12.28 -20.71 -14.33
C SER A 46 12.42 -19.94 -13.03
N ILE A 47 11.87 -18.72 -12.98
CA ILE A 47 11.81 -17.90 -11.77
C ILE A 47 10.36 -17.56 -11.47
N LEU A 48 10.06 -17.40 -10.18
CA LEU A 48 8.75 -16.92 -9.75
C LEU A 48 8.67 -15.41 -10.00
N THR A 49 7.65 -14.99 -10.75
CA THR A 49 7.41 -13.60 -11.13
C THR A 49 6.08 -13.10 -10.61
N VAL A 50 5.95 -11.80 -10.40
CA VAL A 50 4.68 -11.14 -10.07
C VAL A 50 4.16 -10.49 -11.35
N ASN A 51 2.95 -10.83 -11.77
CA ASN A 51 2.31 -10.33 -12.99
C ASN A 51 3.23 -10.47 -14.22
N ASP A 52 3.82 -11.66 -14.40
CA ASP A 52 4.70 -12.03 -15.54
C ASP A 52 5.98 -11.18 -15.69
N SER A 53 6.34 -10.39 -14.68
CA SER A 53 7.44 -9.42 -14.72
C SER A 53 8.51 -9.68 -13.66
N PHE A 54 9.77 -9.41 -14.03
CA PHE A 54 10.92 -9.43 -13.13
C PHE A 54 11.87 -8.26 -13.47
N PRO A 55 12.16 -7.34 -12.53
CA PRO A 55 11.60 -7.23 -11.19
C PRO A 55 10.08 -6.99 -11.20
N GLY A 56 9.40 -7.36 -10.11
CA GLY A 56 7.94 -7.24 -10.00
C GLY A 56 7.44 -5.79 -9.96
N PRO A 57 6.12 -5.57 -9.98
CA PRO A 57 5.52 -4.24 -9.96
C PRO A 57 5.86 -3.49 -8.68
N THR A 58 6.07 -2.18 -8.80
CA THR A 58 6.39 -1.31 -7.66
C THR A 58 5.10 -0.86 -6.97
N ILE A 59 5.02 -1.07 -5.66
CA ILE A 59 3.96 -0.48 -4.82
C ILE A 59 4.33 0.96 -4.51
N ARG A 60 3.41 1.89 -4.80
CA ARG A 60 3.57 3.32 -4.52
C ARG A 60 2.47 3.77 -3.57
N VAL A 61 2.84 4.02 -2.32
CA VAL A 61 1.92 4.45 -1.26
C VAL A 61 2.55 5.57 -0.45
N HIS A 62 1.72 6.47 0.07
CA HIS A 62 2.16 7.55 0.95
C HIS A 62 1.94 7.16 2.41
N LYS A 63 2.61 7.86 3.33
CA LYS A 63 2.40 7.67 4.76
C LYS A 63 0.94 7.95 5.13
N GLY A 64 0.29 6.99 5.77
CA GLY A 64 -1.12 7.07 6.16
C GLY A 64 -2.06 6.33 5.20
N ASP A 65 -1.60 6.01 3.98
CA ASP A 65 -2.36 5.20 3.03
C ASP A 65 -2.48 3.74 3.50
N THR A 66 -3.54 3.05 3.05
CA THR A 66 -3.74 1.62 3.26
C THR A 66 -3.58 0.88 1.93
N ALA A 67 -2.77 -0.17 1.88
CA ALA A 67 -2.62 -1.02 0.71
C ALA A 67 -3.19 -2.42 0.96
N PHE A 68 -4.15 -2.82 0.15
CA PHE A 68 -4.62 -4.20 0.09
C PHE A 68 -3.91 -4.91 -1.05
N VAL A 69 -3.19 -5.99 -0.73
CA VAL A 69 -2.46 -6.80 -1.71
C VAL A 69 -3.07 -8.19 -1.73
N THR A 70 -3.87 -8.48 -2.75
CA THR A 70 -4.40 -9.82 -2.99
C THR A 70 -3.35 -10.63 -3.74
N VAL A 71 -2.99 -11.79 -3.20
CA VAL A 71 -1.95 -12.65 -3.78
C VAL A 71 -2.58 -13.91 -4.32
N HIS A 72 -2.44 -14.13 -5.62
CA HIS A 72 -2.86 -15.34 -6.32
C HIS A 72 -1.64 -16.20 -6.62
N ASN A 73 -1.45 -17.27 -5.84
CA ASN A 73 -0.37 -18.21 -6.08
C ASN A 73 -0.74 -19.21 -7.20
N GLN A 74 -0.20 -19.00 -8.39
CA GLN A 74 -0.24 -19.94 -9.51
C GLN A 74 1.10 -20.68 -9.70
N GLY A 75 2.03 -20.51 -8.75
CA GLY A 75 3.29 -21.23 -8.70
C GLY A 75 3.12 -22.66 -8.18
N ARG A 76 4.18 -23.46 -8.30
CA ARG A 76 4.15 -24.88 -7.91
C ARG A 76 4.34 -25.10 -6.41
N TYR A 77 4.82 -24.10 -5.68
CA TYR A 77 5.18 -24.18 -4.27
C TYR A 77 4.41 -23.14 -3.44
N GLY A 78 4.27 -23.39 -2.14
CA GLY A 78 3.74 -22.39 -1.19
C GLY A 78 4.67 -21.17 -1.09
N VAL A 79 4.10 -19.97 -1.04
CA VAL A 79 4.85 -18.70 -1.04
C VAL A 79 4.35 -17.81 0.09
N THR A 80 5.30 -17.12 0.73
CA THR A 80 5.04 -16.04 1.68
C THR A 80 5.67 -14.75 1.16
N ILE A 81 4.91 -13.65 1.15
CA ILE A 81 5.44 -12.33 0.79
C ILE A 81 5.85 -11.60 2.06
N HIS A 82 7.09 -11.13 2.10
CA HIS A 82 7.62 -10.33 3.20
C HIS A 82 7.94 -8.91 2.74
N TRP A 83 7.53 -7.93 3.53
CA TRP A 83 7.74 -6.52 3.26
C TRP A 83 8.93 -6.01 4.08
N LEU A 84 10.09 -5.83 3.45
CA LEU A 84 11.36 -5.60 4.15
C LEU A 84 11.45 -4.24 4.87
N ASN A 85 10.95 -3.16 4.27
CA ASN A 85 11.17 -1.78 4.73
C ASN A 85 9.87 -0.99 4.99
N LEU A 86 8.79 -1.65 5.41
CA LEU A 86 7.56 -0.96 5.81
C LEU A 86 7.52 -0.72 7.32
N PRO A 87 7.63 0.53 7.81
CA PRO A 87 7.38 0.84 9.20
C PRO A 87 5.87 0.81 9.47
N PHE A 88 5.43 -0.30 10.08
CA PHE A 88 4.16 -0.52 10.80
C PHE A 88 2.89 -1.03 10.08
N CYS A 89 2.32 -2.04 10.74
CA CYS A 89 0.97 -2.61 10.73
C CYS A 89 0.43 -3.16 9.39
N LEU A 90 0.92 -4.35 9.03
CA LEU A 90 0.16 -5.27 8.19
C LEU A 90 -0.95 -5.87 9.06
N SER A 91 -2.16 -5.35 8.94
CA SER A 91 -3.33 -6.10 9.42
C SER A 91 -3.64 -7.18 8.38
N PHE A 92 -3.30 -8.43 8.72
CA PHE A 92 -3.80 -9.60 8.00
C PHE A 92 -5.26 -9.78 8.45
N TYR A 93 -6.22 -9.43 7.60
CA TYR A 93 -7.61 -9.84 7.73
C TYR A 93 -7.86 -11.10 6.92
#